data_AF-A0A1I0CPX1-F1
#
_entry.id   AF-A0A1I0CPX1-F1
#
_cell.length_a   1.000
_cell.length_b   1.000
_cell.length_c   1.000
_cell.angle_alpha   90.00
_cell.angle_beta   90.00
_cell.angle_gamma   90.00
#
_symmetry.space_group_name_H-M   'P 1'
#
loop_
_entity.id
_entity.type
_entity.pdbx_description
1 polymer ?
#
loop_
_entity_poly.entity_id
_entity_poly.type
_entity_poly.pdbx_seq_one_letter_code
_entity_poly.pdbx_strand_id
1 'polypeptide(L)'
;MEFNQNKRAISWAHLMPLALALSIAACGNGSGPATGGSSGGGGKTGTGPTTGRLLDTAVSGVGYAASSGAAANTDENGIFKYSHGDTVEFKLGGLALGKVKGAGIITPMELAGESANKLQNLLILLQSLDIDGNPDNGISIPPSAAAAVATSINLDSDPAAFAASAELQKAREAGGVSGAVKTANQARAHFLSQGIPMLSSSIWVKHDGTSASVIRISTSGGGEYLNGEATPDDSCDANRVCGGKLVSKAGVEYGVAGVSEFDTRGFKFVSKPVIDTNLQAGLSNPRATVRVRTDGSDLINSDIVTVQREKKQASLFGELFHIAGTLEISSEKEPIKTEIKESRYSAMENEPKGIIGTWAADQTNIKTQTYFFFSNGKFMMVDPVGNPEHAENCGPGVEFASYTYDAGSKALSIKGFTYDTNGCAGFSETGASSFNLNADGNTATLEKQDKSKISLYRVSK
;
A
#
# COMPACT_ATOMS: atom_id res chain seq x y z
N MET A 1 33.50 -63.28 -21.40
CA MET A 1 34.35 -63.91 -20.36
C MET A 1 34.15 -63.07 -19.11
N GLU A 2 33.31 -63.56 -18.21
CA GLU A 2 33.76 -64.15 -16.92
C GLU A 2 34.06 -63.03 -15.91
N PHE A 3 33.55 -62.99 -14.68
CA PHE A 3 32.76 -63.94 -13.92
C PHE A 3 31.91 -63.15 -12.90
N ASN A 4 30.77 -63.75 -12.61
CA ASN A 4 29.78 -63.41 -11.60
C ASN A 4 30.29 -63.74 -10.17
N GLN A 5 29.48 -63.34 -9.16
CA GLN A 5 29.43 -63.89 -7.79
C GLN A 5 30.38 -63.26 -6.73
N ASN A 6 30.04 -63.06 -5.45
CA ASN A 6 28.94 -63.61 -4.65
C ASN A 6 28.64 -62.74 -3.42
N LYS A 7 27.38 -62.76 -2.98
CA LYS A 7 26.93 -62.36 -1.64
C LYS A 7 27.16 -63.50 -0.63
N ARG A 8 27.44 -63.17 0.63
CA ARG A 8 27.01 -63.83 1.91
C ARG A 8 27.69 -63.08 3.08
N ALA A 9 26.97 -62.35 3.92
CA ALA A 9 26.16 -62.79 5.07
C ALA A 9 27.00 -63.34 6.24
N ILE A 10 27.16 -62.52 7.29
CA ILE A 10 27.43 -62.96 8.68
C ILE A 10 26.57 -62.11 9.62
N SER A 11 25.72 -62.78 10.40
CA SER A 11 24.96 -62.23 11.52
C SER A 11 25.73 -62.46 12.83
N TRP A 12 25.72 -61.51 13.76
CA TRP A 12 25.42 -61.82 15.17
C TRP A 12 25.17 -60.57 16.05
N ALA A 13 24.06 -60.64 16.78
CA ALA A 13 23.85 -60.21 18.18
C ALA A 13 23.84 -58.71 18.56
N HIS A 14 22.61 -58.20 18.61
CA HIS A 14 21.96 -57.52 19.75
C HIS A 14 22.79 -56.65 20.72
N LEU A 15 22.51 -55.35 20.70
CA LEU A 15 22.46 -54.50 21.90
C LEU A 15 21.41 -53.38 21.67
N MET A 16 20.35 -53.44 22.45
CA MET A 16 19.31 -52.40 22.61
C MET A 16 19.88 -51.27 23.50
N PRO A 17 19.48 -50.00 23.29
CA PRO A 17 18.48 -49.39 24.19
C PRO A 17 17.50 -48.47 23.43
N LEU A 18 16.19 -48.66 23.64
CA LEU A 18 15.37 -48.01 24.67
C LEU A 18 15.10 -46.52 24.36
N ALA A 19 13.94 -46.29 23.74
CA ALA A 19 13.30 -44.98 23.65
C ALA A 19 12.81 -44.53 25.03
N LEU A 20 12.96 -43.25 25.34
CA LEU A 20 12.16 -42.59 26.37
C LEU A 20 11.78 -41.19 25.89
N ALA A 21 10.51 -41.06 25.50
CA ALA A 21 9.83 -39.78 25.41
C ALA A 21 9.24 -39.46 26.79
N LEU A 22 9.38 -38.22 27.24
CA LEU A 22 8.45 -37.60 28.20
C LEU A 22 8.47 -36.08 28.06
N SER A 23 7.28 -35.54 28.27
CA SER A 23 6.75 -34.25 27.86
C SER A 23 6.48 -33.35 29.07
N ILE A 24 6.71 -32.05 28.89
CA ILE A 24 5.98 -30.84 29.39
C ILE A 24 6.01 -30.51 30.91
N ALA A 25 6.42 -29.25 31.20
CA ALA A 25 5.71 -28.15 31.92
C ALA A 25 6.76 -27.24 32.61
N ALA A 26 7.01 -25.99 32.20
CA ALA A 26 6.24 -24.75 32.38
C ALA A 26 6.77 -23.85 33.53
N CYS A 27 6.68 -22.53 33.29
CA CYS A 27 6.81 -21.36 34.18
C CYS A 27 8.19 -20.69 34.39
N GLY A 28 8.24 -19.42 33.97
CA GLY A 28 9.27 -18.44 34.30
C GLY A 28 8.89 -17.04 33.80
N ASN A 29 7.97 -16.39 34.52
CA ASN A 29 7.41 -15.05 34.29
C ASN A 29 8.40 -13.95 34.72
N GLY A 30 8.61 -12.93 33.89
CA GLY A 30 9.41 -11.74 34.21
C GLY A 30 9.00 -10.55 33.35
N SER A 31 8.15 -9.70 33.92
CA SER A 31 7.48 -8.56 33.28
C SER A 31 8.39 -7.33 33.15
N GLY A 32 8.38 -6.70 31.97
CA GLY A 32 8.93 -5.37 31.69
C GLY A 32 8.30 -4.85 30.38
N PRO A 33 7.97 -3.54 30.26
CA PRO A 33 7.05 -3.06 29.24
C PRO A 33 7.69 -3.10 27.86
N ALA A 34 7.09 -3.87 26.95
CA ALA A 34 7.46 -3.87 25.55
C ALA A 34 6.98 -2.57 24.90
N THR A 35 7.95 -1.71 24.57
CA THR A 35 7.77 -0.63 23.61
C THR A 35 7.33 -1.23 22.28
N GLY A 36 6.22 -0.72 21.75
CA GLY A 36 5.62 -1.20 20.51
C GLY A 36 6.55 -1.01 19.31
N GLY A 37 7.26 -2.07 18.96
CA GLY A 37 7.92 -2.22 17.67
C GLY A 37 6.92 -2.77 16.66
N SER A 38 6.73 -2.03 15.56
CA SER A 38 5.97 -2.46 14.38
C SER A 38 6.36 -3.88 13.97
N SER A 39 5.45 -4.83 14.14
CA SER A 39 5.51 -6.10 13.42
C SER A 39 5.02 -5.86 11.98
N GLY A 40 5.92 -5.34 11.14
CA GLY A 40 5.75 -5.41 9.70
C GLY A 40 5.76 -6.88 9.29
N GLY A 41 4.70 -7.33 8.61
CA GLY A 41 4.67 -8.65 7.98
C GLY A 41 5.93 -8.81 7.13
N GLY A 42 6.70 -9.86 7.41
CA GLY A 42 7.93 -10.17 6.71
C GLY A 42 7.64 -10.62 5.28
N GLY A 43 7.35 -9.67 4.39
CA GLY A 43 7.44 -9.87 2.96
C GLY A 43 8.90 -10.22 2.63
N LYS A 44 9.12 -11.35 1.96
CA LYS A 44 10.46 -11.68 1.46
C LYS A 44 10.92 -10.54 0.56
N THR A 45 12.07 -9.93 0.87
CA THR A 45 12.67 -8.93 0.00
C THR A 45 12.90 -9.54 -1.37
N GLY A 46 12.31 -8.96 -2.41
CA GLY A 46 12.51 -9.40 -3.78
C GLY A 46 14.00 -9.50 -4.11
N THR A 47 14.37 -10.47 -4.95
CA THR A 47 15.76 -10.68 -5.36
C THR A 47 15.84 -10.83 -6.87
N GLY A 48 16.93 -10.33 -7.45
CA GLY A 48 17.20 -10.49 -8.88
C GLY A 48 16.60 -9.40 -9.78
N PRO A 49 16.72 -9.58 -11.11
CA PRO A 49 16.26 -8.62 -12.10
C PRO A 49 14.74 -8.46 -12.11
N THR A 50 14.30 -7.22 -12.30
CA THR A 50 12.90 -6.82 -12.38
C THR A 50 12.78 -5.53 -13.21
N THR A 51 11.57 -4.97 -13.26
CA THR A 51 11.25 -3.73 -13.97
C THR A 51 10.48 -2.78 -13.07
N GLY A 52 10.66 -1.48 -13.30
CA GLY A 52 9.85 -0.42 -12.71
C GLY A 52 9.35 0.51 -13.79
N ARG A 53 8.49 1.46 -13.44
CA ARG A 53 7.97 2.46 -14.36
C ARG A 53 8.21 3.88 -13.86
N LEU A 54 8.68 4.77 -14.73
CA LEU A 54 8.75 6.20 -14.49
C LEU A 54 7.41 6.84 -14.87
N LEU A 55 6.66 7.35 -13.88
CA LEU A 55 5.28 7.81 -14.07
C LEU A 55 5.10 9.31 -13.80
N ASP A 56 4.55 9.96 -14.81
CA ASP A 56 3.76 11.19 -14.84
C ASP A 56 2.79 10.96 -16.03
N THR A 57 1.86 10.02 -15.84
CA THR A 57 1.35 9.07 -16.87
C THR A 57 2.35 7.93 -17.17
N ALA A 58 3.11 8.01 -18.26
CA ALA A 58 4.18 7.08 -18.62
C ALA A 58 5.23 7.90 -19.35
N VAL A 59 6.47 7.91 -18.85
CA VAL A 59 7.51 8.80 -19.37
C VAL A 59 8.53 8.00 -20.17
N SER A 60 8.51 8.15 -21.48
CA SER A 60 9.45 7.50 -22.39
C SER A 60 10.60 8.42 -22.81
N GLY A 61 11.75 7.82 -23.14
CA GLY A 61 12.92 8.57 -23.62
C GLY A 61 13.86 9.08 -22.53
N VAL A 62 13.58 8.85 -21.24
CA VAL A 62 14.48 9.21 -20.14
C VAL A 62 15.56 8.15 -19.97
N GLY A 63 16.83 8.54 -19.99
CA GLY A 63 17.94 7.63 -19.74
C GLY A 63 17.98 7.17 -18.29
N TYR A 64 18.27 5.89 -18.06
CA TYR A 64 18.51 5.35 -16.72
C TYR A 64 19.79 4.51 -16.66
N ALA A 65 20.39 4.45 -15.48
CA ALA A 65 21.50 3.56 -15.16
C ALA A 65 21.35 3.00 -13.74
N ALA A 66 21.21 1.68 -13.63
CA ALA A 66 21.14 0.96 -12.36
C ALA A 66 22.53 0.53 -11.90
N SER A 67 22.74 0.44 -10.57
CA SER A 67 24.00 -0.01 -9.98
C SER A 67 24.42 -1.43 -10.39
N SER A 68 23.48 -2.27 -10.80
CA SER A 68 23.73 -3.61 -11.36
C SER A 68 24.25 -3.59 -12.81
N GLY A 69 24.30 -2.42 -13.46
CA GLY A 69 24.80 -2.24 -14.82
C GLY A 69 23.71 -2.17 -15.90
N ALA A 70 22.43 -2.35 -15.56
CA ALA A 70 21.34 -2.13 -16.50
C ALA A 70 21.23 -0.65 -16.87
N ALA A 71 21.36 -0.31 -18.16
CA ALA A 71 21.24 1.06 -18.64
C ALA A 71 20.59 1.09 -20.03
N ALA A 72 19.58 1.96 -20.18
CA ALA A 72 18.89 2.23 -21.45
C ALA A 72 18.07 3.53 -21.31
N ASN A 73 17.16 3.77 -22.24
CA ASN A 73 16.10 4.76 -22.05
C ASN A 73 14.81 4.05 -21.61
N THR A 74 13.95 4.75 -20.87
CA THR A 74 12.60 4.27 -20.57
C THR A 74 11.82 4.07 -21.87
N ASP A 75 11.06 2.98 -21.95
CA ASP A 75 10.23 2.68 -23.11
C ASP A 75 8.91 3.47 -23.12
N GLU A 76 8.07 3.22 -24.13
CA GLU A 76 6.74 3.85 -24.31
C GLU A 76 5.79 3.70 -23.10
N ASN A 77 6.00 2.68 -22.26
CA ASN A 77 5.22 2.44 -21.04
C ASN A 77 5.91 2.99 -19.77
N GLY A 78 7.01 3.72 -19.96
CA GLY A 78 7.88 4.25 -18.91
C GLY A 78 8.78 3.21 -18.27
N ILE A 79 8.93 2.01 -18.85
CA ILE A 79 9.59 0.89 -18.19
C ILE A 79 11.10 1.10 -18.15
N PHE A 80 11.70 0.88 -16.97
CA PHE A 80 13.14 0.77 -16.77
C PHE A 80 13.48 -0.58 -16.09
N LYS A 81 14.70 -1.07 -16.33
CA LYS A 81 15.19 -2.33 -15.77
C LYS A 81 16.09 -2.06 -14.58
N TYR A 82 15.94 -2.85 -13.52
CA TYR A 82 16.80 -2.81 -12.35
C TYR A 82 16.79 -4.17 -11.65
N SER A 83 17.69 -4.39 -10.70
CA SER A 83 17.63 -5.52 -9.77
C SER A 83 17.21 -5.01 -8.39
N HIS A 84 16.45 -5.80 -7.64
CA HIS A 84 16.09 -5.41 -6.28
C HIS A 84 17.32 -5.02 -5.43
N GLY A 85 17.23 -3.89 -4.73
CA GLY A 85 18.34 -3.30 -3.98
C GLY A 85 19.15 -2.26 -4.76
N ASP A 86 18.98 -2.18 -6.09
CA ASP A 86 19.68 -1.22 -6.92
C ASP A 86 19.39 0.23 -6.52
N THR A 87 20.38 1.07 -6.75
CA THR A 87 20.18 2.50 -6.91
C THR A 87 20.15 2.80 -8.41
N VAL A 88 19.11 3.51 -8.85
CA VAL A 88 18.89 3.87 -10.26
C VAL A 88 19.04 5.39 -10.42
N GLU A 89 19.90 5.79 -11.34
CA GLU A 89 20.09 7.18 -11.74
C GLU A 89 19.33 7.46 -13.03
N PHE A 90 18.51 8.51 -13.03
CA PHE A 90 17.74 8.97 -14.18
C PHE A 90 18.35 10.26 -14.72
N LYS A 91 18.45 10.35 -16.05
CA LYS A 91 19.04 11.48 -16.78
C LYS A 91 18.29 11.78 -18.07
N LEU A 92 18.34 13.03 -18.49
CA LEU A 92 17.85 13.47 -19.79
C LEU A 92 18.99 14.13 -20.55
N GLY A 93 19.50 13.46 -21.59
CA GLY A 93 20.77 13.81 -22.19
C GLY A 93 21.90 13.76 -21.16
N GLY A 94 22.55 14.90 -20.91
CA GLY A 94 23.56 15.05 -19.86
C GLY A 94 23.02 15.50 -18.50
N LEU A 95 21.76 15.96 -18.42
CA LEU A 95 21.18 16.49 -17.18
C LEU A 95 20.76 15.34 -16.24
N ALA A 96 21.28 15.32 -15.02
CA ALA A 96 20.83 14.40 -13.98
C ALA A 96 19.46 14.84 -13.44
N LEU A 97 18.46 13.96 -13.52
CA LEU A 97 17.12 14.22 -12.98
C LEU A 97 17.04 13.81 -11.50
N GLY A 98 17.64 12.69 -11.14
CA GLY A 98 17.64 12.19 -9.77
C GLY A 98 18.24 10.80 -9.66
N LYS A 99 18.56 10.39 -8.43
CA LYS A 99 19.13 9.09 -8.11
C LYS A 99 18.39 8.51 -6.90
N VAL A 100 17.74 7.37 -7.09
CA VAL A 100 16.74 6.81 -6.16
C VAL A 100 16.93 5.31 -6.01
N LYS A 101 16.34 4.71 -4.98
CA LYS A 101 16.24 3.25 -4.90
C LYS A 101 15.30 2.74 -6.00
N GLY A 102 15.69 1.64 -6.65
CA GLY A 102 14.84 0.99 -7.64
C GLY A 102 13.54 0.51 -7.00
N ALA A 103 12.42 0.86 -7.61
CA ALA A 103 11.07 0.51 -7.17
C ALA A 103 10.17 0.22 -8.37
N GLY A 104 9.00 -0.39 -8.13
CA GLY A 104 8.03 -0.70 -9.18
C GLY A 104 7.46 0.55 -9.85
N ILE A 105 7.35 1.64 -9.09
CA ILE A 105 6.94 2.96 -9.56
C ILE A 105 7.93 3.99 -9.03
N ILE A 106 8.41 4.85 -9.93
CA ILE A 106 9.19 6.05 -9.63
C ILE A 106 8.44 7.23 -10.26
N THR A 107 8.29 8.32 -9.54
CA THR A 107 7.70 9.55 -10.07
C THR A 107 8.67 10.73 -9.92
N PRO A 108 8.35 11.90 -10.48
CA PRO A 108 9.05 13.14 -10.16
C PRO A 108 9.15 13.44 -8.66
N MET A 109 8.24 12.94 -7.81
CA MET A 109 8.34 13.09 -6.35
C MET A 109 9.60 12.43 -5.80
N GLU A 110 9.87 11.17 -6.18
CA GLU A 110 11.06 10.45 -5.74
C GLU A 110 12.35 11.09 -6.29
N LEU A 111 12.34 11.54 -7.56
CA LEU A 111 13.51 12.16 -8.19
C LEU A 111 13.87 13.53 -7.63
N ALA A 112 12.88 14.27 -7.14
CA ALA A 112 13.05 15.60 -6.57
C ALA A 112 13.69 15.59 -5.18
N GLY A 113 13.60 14.47 -4.45
CA GLY A 113 13.96 14.44 -3.04
C GLY A 113 13.08 15.42 -2.24
N GLU A 114 13.69 16.27 -1.43
CA GLU A 114 12.95 17.22 -0.58
C GLU A 114 12.66 18.58 -1.27
N SER A 115 13.18 18.80 -2.48
CA SER A 115 13.08 20.10 -3.17
C SER A 115 11.74 20.25 -3.92
N ALA A 116 10.90 21.15 -3.43
CA ALA A 116 9.63 21.52 -4.08
C ALA A 116 9.84 22.17 -5.46
N ASN A 117 10.87 23.02 -5.59
CA ASN A 117 11.23 23.64 -6.88
C ASN A 117 11.66 22.57 -7.89
N LYS A 118 12.51 21.63 -7.46
CA LYS A 118 12.94 20.51 -8.30
C LYS A 118 11.78 19.65 -8.74
N LEU A 119 10.84 19.33 -7.84
CA LEU A 119 9.62 18.60 -8.20
C LEU A 119 8.85 19.33 -9.30
N GLN A 120 8.57 20.63 -9.10
CA GLN A 120 7.82 21.41 -10.07
C GLN A 120 8.55 21.53 -11.42
N ASN A 121 9.87 21.71 -11.41
CA ASN A 121 10.67 21.83 -12.63
C ASN A 121 10.86 20.50 -13.36
N LEU A 122 10.91 19.37 -12.66
CA LEU A 122 10.85 18.05 -13.29
C LEU A 122 9.53 17.86 -14.04
N LEU A 123 8.39 18.21 -13.42
CA LEU A 123 7.09 18.14 -14.09
C LEU A 123 7.02 19.05 -15.32
N ILE A 124 7.47 20.31 -15.20
CA ILE A 124 7.52 21.25 -16.32
C ILE A 124 8.42 20.69 -17.44
N LEU A 125 9.61 20.20 -17.10
CA LEU A 125 10.59 19.69 -18.07
C LEU A 125 10.03 18.51 -18.86
N LEU A 126 9.54 17.49 -18.17
CA LEU A 126 9.07 16.25 -18.81
C LEU A 126 7.86 16.52 -19.70
N GLN A 127 6.83 17.19 -19.17
CA GLN A 127 5.61 17.45 -19.92
C GLN A 127 5.77 18.50 -21.04
N SER A 128 6.77 19.39 -20.95
CA SER A 128 7.05 20.37 -22.01
C SER A 128 7.89 19.81 -23.14
N LEU A 129 8.57 18.67 -22.93
CA LEU A 129 9.35 17.97 -23.94
C LEU A 129 8.59 16.81 -24.61
N ASP A 130 7.33 16.63 -24.23
CA ASP A 130 6.42 15.68 -24.85
C ASP A 130 6.11 16.06 -26.31
N ILE A 131 6.40 15.18 -27.26
CA ILE A 131 6.45 15.48 -28.70
C ILE A 131 5.17 16.11 -29.26
N ASP A 132 4.01 15.63 -28.83
CA ASP A 132 2.70 16.13 -29.26
C ASP A 132 2.12 17.18 -28.30
N GLY A 133 2.80 17.42 -27.17
CA GLY A 133 2.41 18.35 -26.13
C GLY A 133 1.16 17.92 -25.37
N ASN A 134 0.79 16.64 -25.37
CA ASN A 134 -0.39 16.11 -24.69
C ASN A 134 -0.05 15.00 -23.67
N PRO A 135 0.29 15.37 -22.42
CA PRO A 135 0.76 14.38 -21.44
C PRO A 135 -0.32 13.39 -20.95
N ASP A 136 -1.60 13.59 -21.33
CA ASP A 136 -2.71 12.68 -21.02
C ASP A 136 -2.60 11.34 -21.78
N ASN A 137 -1.92 11.29 -22.93
CA ASN A 137 -1.76 10.07 -23.74
C ASN A 137 -0.38 9.39 -23.55
N GLY A 138 0.41 9.85 -22.58
CA GLY A 138 1.80 9.48 -22.36
C GLY A 138 2.72 10.69 -22.55
N ILE A 139 3.95 10.60 -22.05
CA ILE A 139 4.99 11.61 -22.26
C ILE A 139 6.07 10.99 -23.12
N SER A 140 6.20 11.44 -24.36
CA SER A 140 7.18 10.93 -25.32
C SER A 140 8.24 11.97 -25.63
N ILE A 141 9.44 11.77 -25.06
CA ILE A 141 10.55 12.71 -25.23
C ILE A 141 11.42 12.29 -26.43
N PRO A 142 11.50 13.11 -27.49
CA PRO A 142 12.32 12.80 -28.66
C PRO A 142 13.81 12.74 -28.31
N PRO A 143 14.59 11.82 -28.94
CA PRO A 143 16.04 11.76 -28.70
C PRO A 143 16.78 13.08 -28.97
N SER A 144 16.36 13.86 -29.97
CA SER A 144 16.95 15.17 -30.28
C SER A 144 16.62 16.21 -29.21
N ALA A 145 15.41 16.17 -28.63
CA ALA A 145 15.04 17.02 -27.50
C ALA A 145 15.89 16.68 -26.28
N ALA A 146 15.98 15.39 -25.93
CA ALA A 146 16.77 14.89 -24.82
C ALA A 146 18.26 15.26 -24.94
N ALA A 147 18.84 15.12 -26.13
CA ALA A 147 20.24 15.47 -26.39
C ALA A 147 20.51 16.98 -26.28
N ALA A 148 19.51 17.82 -26.56
CA ALA A 148 19.61 19.28 -26.48
C ALA A 148 19.39 19.83 -25.06
N VAL A 149 18.99 18.99 -24.09
CA VAL A 149 18.87 19.40 -22.68
C VAL A 149 20.26 19.71 -22.10
N ALA A 150 20.49 20.99 -21.80
CA ALA A 150 21.77 21.47 -21.30
C ALA A 150 22.02 21.00 -19.86
N THR A 151 23.27 20.62 -19.56
CA THR A 151 23.71 20.24 -18.21
C THR A 151 23.73 21.42 -17.22
N SER A 152 23.71 22.65 -17.73
CA SER A 152 23.66 23.88 -16.93
C SER A 152 22.26 24.21 -16.40
N ILE A 153 21.23 23.47 -16.82
CA ILE A 153 19.87 23.65 -16.32
C ILE A 153 19.84 23.42 -14.80
N ASN A 154 19.37 24.41 -14.05
CA ASN A 154 19.18 24.31 -12.61
C ASN A 154 17.73 23.95 -12.28
N LEU A 155 17.49 22.69 -11.90
CA LEU A 155 16.16 22.22 -11.52
C LEU A 155 15.67 22.80 -10.18
N ASP A 156 16.53 23.39 -9.36
CA ASP A 156 16.14 24.05 -8.11
C ASP A 156 15.74 25.52 -8.26
N SER A 157 15.81 26.06 -9.48
CA SER A 157 15.44 27.45 -9.77
C SER A 157 13.94 27.72 -9.61
N ASP A 158 13.57 29.00 -9.58
CA ASP A 158 12.16 29.41 -9.55
C ASP A 158 11.37 28.80 -10.72
N PRO A 159 10.22 28.15 -10.49
CA PRO A 159 9.51 27.45 -11.55
C PRO A 159 8.98 28.32 -12.70
N ALA A 160 8.62 29.58 -12.42
CA ALA A 160 8.17 30.48 -13.48
C ALA A 160 9.34 30.90 -14.37
N ALA A 161 10.51 31.19 -13.77
CA ALA A 161 11.73 31.46 -14.50
C ALA A 161 12.21 30.23 -15.30
N PHE A 162 12.11 29.03 -14.71
CA PHE A 162 12.47 27.77 -15.38
C PHE A 162 11.62 27.54 -16.64
N ALA A 163 10.29 27.70 -16.54
CA ALA A 163 9.39 27.56 -17.69
C ALA A 163 9.66 28.60 -18.80
N ALA A 164 10.21 29.77 -18.45
CA ALA A 164 10.59 30.81 -19.40
C ALA A 164 12.03 30.68 -19.94
N SER A 165 12.78 29.65 -19.50
CA SER A 165 14.21 29.54 -19.83
C SER A 165 14.45 29.28 -21.33
N ALA A 166 15.51 29.91 -21.86
CA ALA A 166 15.92 29.73 -23.25
C ALA A 166 16.45 28.32 -23.51
N GLU A 167 17.02 27.68 -22.50
CA GLU A 167 17.54 26.31 -22.55
C GLU A 167 16.40 25.30 -22.79
N LEU A 168 15.28 25.45 -22.08
CA LEU A 168 14.11 24.59 -22.30
C LEU A 168 13.53 24.78 -23.70
N GLN A 169 13.44 26.03 -24.17
CA GLN A 169 12.93 26.31 -25.51
C GLN A 169 13.82 25.72 -26.61
N LYS A 170 15.15 25.85 -26.49
CA LYS A 170 16.11 25.23 -27.42
C LYS A 170 15.94 23.70 -27.47
N ALA A 171 15.73 23.05 -26.33
CA ALA A 171 15.51 21.61 -26.28
C ALA A 171 14.20 21.21 -27.01
N ARG A 172 13.13 22.00 -26.83
CA ARG A 172 11.86 21.79 -27.54
C ARG A 172 11.99 21.97 -29.04
N GLU A 173 12.66 23.03 -29.48
CA GLU A 173 12.92 23.33 -30.89
C GLU A 173 13.74 22.21 -31.56
N ALA A 174 14.80 21.73 -30.90
CA ALA A 174 15.60 20.60 -31.38
C ALA A 174 14.78 19.29 -31.46
N GLY A 175 13.80 19.13 -30.57
CA GLY A 175 12.86 18.02 -30.56
C GLY A 175 11.75 18.07 -31.59
N GLY A 176 11.51 19.23 -32.21
CA GLY A 176 10.28 19.45 -32.98
C GLY A 176 9.02 19.35 -32.12
N VAL A 177 9.11 19.69 -30.84
CA VAL A 177 8.02 19.54 -29.87
C VAL A 177 6.87 20.50 -30.16
N SER A 178 5.65 19.98 -30.17
CA SER A 178 4.44 20.74 -30.47
C SER A 178 3.97 21.60 -29.29
N GLY A 179 3.19 22.65 -29.58
CA GLY A 179 2.52 23.47 -28.58
C GLY A 179 3.44 24.42 -27.80
N ALA A 180 2.93 24.95 -26.68
CA ALA A 180 3.67 25.83 -25.78
C ALA A 180 4.30 25.05 -24.61
N VAL A 181 5.33 25.64 -23.99
CA VAL A 181 5.86 25.17 -22.71
C VAL A 181 4.74 25.07 -21.68
N LYS A 182 4.72 24.00 -20.88
CA LYS A 182 3.77 23.85 -19.79
C LYS A 182 4.12 24.81 -18.67
N THR A 183 3.12 25.58 -18.24
CA THR A 183 3.23 26.39 -17.01
C THR A 183 3.29 25.48 -15.78
N ALA A 184 3.78 26.00 -14.66
CA ALA A 184 3.77 25.29 -13.38
C ALA A 184 2.36 24.76 -13.02
N ASN A 185 1.32 25.56 -13.24
CA ASN A 185 -0.06 25.19 -12.96
C ASN A 185 -0.55 24.06 -13.87
N GLN A 186 -0.23 24.08 -15.16
CA GLN A 186 -0.60 23.00 -16.08
C GLN A 186 0.11 21.69 -15.71
N ALA A 187 1.42 21.76 -15.45
CA ALA A 187 2.21 20.61 -15.08
C ALA A 187 1.73 19.99 -13.76
N ARG A 188 1.43 20.83 -12.77
CA ARG A 188 0.84 20.42 -11.49
C ARG A 188 -0.55 19.80 -11.67
N ALA A 189 -1.41 20.40 -12.48
CA ALA A 189 -2.78 19.91 -12.69
C ALA A 189 -2.79 18.53 -13.36
N HIS A 190 -1.92 18.32 -14.35
CA HIS A 190 -1.74 17.02 -14.99
C HIS A 190 -1.21 15.97 -14.00
N PHE A 191 -0.13 16.25 -13.28
CA PHE A 191 0.41 15.26 -12.33
C PHE A 191 -0.58 14.93 -11.20
N LEU A 192 -1.37 15.92 -10.75
CA LEU A 192 -2.43 15.72 -9.78
C LEU A 192 -3.52 14.77 -10.30
N SER A 193 -3.83 14.78 -11.61
CA SER A 193 -4.82 13.85 -12.20
C SER A 193 -4.34 12.39 -12.19
N GLN A 194 -3.02 12.16 -12.09
CA GLN A 194 -2.42 10.83 -12.01
C GLN A 194 -2.53 10.19 -10.61
N GLY A 195 -2.84 10.96 -9.57
CA GLY A 195 -2.84 10.47 -8.20
C GLY A 195 -3.80 9.30 -7.95
N ILE A 196 -5.07 9.43 -8.36
CA ILE A 196 -6.06 8.34 -8.20
C ILE A 196 -5.71 7.10 -9.05
N PRO A 197 -5.38 7.23 -10.35
CA PRO A 197 -4.89 6.10 -11.15
C PRO A 197 -3.69 5.35 -10.54
N MET A 198 -2.74 6.08 -9.94
CA MET A 198 -1.61 5.45 -9.26
C MET A 198 -2.05 4.68 -8.01
N LEU A 199 -2.91 5.28 -7.18
CA LEU A 199 -3.38 4.66 -5.95
C LEU A 199 -4.38 3.51 -6.22
N SER A 200 -4.98 3.42 -7.41
CA SER A 200 -5.84 2.30 -7.82
C SER A 200 -5.09 1.15 -8.49
N SER A 201 -3.76 1.21 -8.56
CA SER A 201 -2.92 0.18 -9.19
C SER A 201 -2.96 -1.18 -8.48
N SER A 202 -3.39 -1.23 -7.22
CA SER A 202 -3.53 -2.45 -6.43
C SER A 202 -4.65 -2.30 -5.39
N ILE A 203 -5.01 -3.43 -4.81
CA ILE A 203 -5.78 -3.46 -3.56
C ILE A 203 -4.77 -3.42 -2.43
N TRP A 204 -4.86 -2.43 -1.56
CA TRP A 204 -3.86 -2.21 -0.52
C TRP A 204 -4.35 -2.75 0.81
N VAL A 205 -3.52 -3.54 1.47
CA VAL A 205 -3.87 -4.22 2.72
C VAL A 205 -2.81 -4.02 3.78
N LYS A 206 -3.25 -3.91 5.03
CA LYS A 206 -2.39 -3.91 6.22
C LYS A 206 -3.04 -4.79 7.26
N HIS A 207 -2.37 -5.86 7.69
CA HIS A 207 -2.92 -6.78 8.68
C HIS A 207 -1.82 -7.42 9.55
N ASP A 208 -2.18 -7.82 10.78
CA ASP A 208 -1.26 -8.47 11.74
C ASP A 208 -1.86 -9.74 12.39
N GLY A 209 -2.99 -10.22 11.89
CA GLY A 209 -3.69 -11.39 12.42
C GLY A 209 -4.74 -11.07 13.48
N THR A 210 -4.63 -9.91 14.13
CA THR A 210 -5.64 -9.38 15.04
C THR A 210 -6.40 -8.22 14.44
N SER A 211 -5.81 -7.49 13.50
CA SER A 211 -6.46 -6.40 12.79
C SER A 211 -6.18 -6.46 11.30
N ALA A 212 -7.05 -5.83 10.51
CA ALA A 212 -6.91 -5.67 9.07
C ALA A 212 -7.51 -4.34 8.61
N SER A 213 -6.82 -3.67 7.69
CA SER A 213 -7.31 -2.50 6.97
C SER A 213 -7.12 -2.75 5.48
N VAL A 214 -8.15 -2.52 4.68
CA VAL A 214 -8.14 -2.75 3.23
C VAL A 214 -8.62 -1.50 2.50
N ILE A 215 -7.99 -1.19 1.37
CA ILE A 215 -8.33 -0.08 0.49
C ILE A 215 -8.41 -0.60 -0.94
N ARG A 216 -9.59 -0.45 -1.55
CA ARG A 216 -9.84 -0.75 -2.96
C ARG A 216 -10.37 0.51 -3.63
N ILE A 217 -9.69 1.00 -4.66
CA ILE A 217 -10.13 2.14 -5.47
C ILE A 217 -10.47 1.65 -6.88
N SER A 218 -11.54 2.16 -7.47
CA SER A 218 -11.96 1.80 -8.82
C SER A 218 -10.91 2.16 -9.87
N THR A 219 -10.71 1.26 -10.82
CA THR A 219 -9.88 1.51 -12.01
C THR A 219 -10.68 2.10 -13.17
N SER A 220 -12.01 2.17 -13.08
CA SER A 220 -12.88 2.68 -14.16
C SER A 220 -12.94 4.21 -14.27
N GLY A 221 -12.23 4.92 -13.39
CA GLY A 221 -12.33 6.37 -13.24
C GLY A 221 -13.35 6.78 -12.17
N GLY A 222 -13.50 8.08 -11.94
CA GLY A 222 -14.49 8.62 -10.99
C GLY A 222 -14.11 8.54 -9.51
N GLY A 223 -13.09 7.75 -9.14
CA GLY A 223 -12.52 7.73 -7.79
C GLY A 223 -13.36 6.98 -6.75
N GLU A 224 -14.31 6.15 -7.17
CA GLU A 224 -15.05 5.30 -6.23
C GLU A 224 -14.09 4.43 -5.42
N TYR A 225 -14.33 4.32 -4.11
CA TYR A 225 -13.50 3.50 -3.23
C TYR A 225 -14.34 2.69 -2.25
N LEU A 226 -13.74 1.60 -1.78
CA LEU A 226 -14.20 0.77 -0.68
C LEU A 226 -13.05 0.64 0.32
N ASN A 227 -13.29 1.00 1.57
CA ASN A 227 -12.38 0.74 2.67
C ASN A 227 -13.07 -0.13 3.72
N GLY A 228 -12.31 -1.07 4.29
CA GLY A 228 -12.77 -1.89 5.39
C GLY A 228 -11.74 -1.86 6.51
N GLU A 229 -12.21 -1.69 7.74
CA GLU A 229 -11.41 -1.62 8.95
C GLU A 229 -11.89 -2.68 9.94
N ALA A 230 -11.00 -3.59 10.31
CA ALA A 230 -11.16 -4.57 11.38
C ALA A 230 -10.11 -4.25 12.45
N THR A 231 -10.46 -3.34 13.35
CA THR A 231 -9.56 -2.80 14.39
C THR A 231 -10.33 -2.64 15.71
N PRO A 232 -9.67 -2.71 16.88
CA PRO A 232 -10.31 -2.35 18.13
C PRO A 232 -10.80 -0.90 18.10
N ASP A 233 -11.80 -0.63 18.93
CA ASP A 233 -12.23 0.71 19.29
C ASP A 233 -11.05 1.53 19.81
N ASP A 234 -10.84 2.72 19.25
CA ASP A 234 -9.82 3.68 19.70
C ASP A 234 -10.49 5.02 20.00
N SER A 235 -10.24 5.54 21.21
CA SER A 235 -10.72 6.85 21.67
C SER A 235 -9.62 7.91 21.62
N CYS A 236 -8.47 7.57 21.03
CA CYS A 236 -7.32 8.44 20.88
C CYS A 236 -7.19 8.91 19.43
N ASP A 237 -6.84 10.19 19.25
CA ASP A 237 -6.49 10.71 17.92
C ASP A 237 -5.11 10.22 17.44
N ALA A 238 -4.71 10.63 16.23
CA ALA A 238 -3.42 10.28 15.66
C ALA A 238 -2.21 10.80 16.46
N ASN A 239 -2.38 11.82 17.30
CA ASN A 239 -1.38 12.33 18.24
C ASN A 239 -1.49 11.67 19.63
N ARG A 240 -2.26 10.57 19.74
CA ARG A 240 -2.52 9.84 20.98
C ARG A 240 -3.14 10.69 22.09
N VAL A 241 -3.86 11.74 21.73
CA VAL A 241 -4.70 12.49 22.66
C VAL A 241 -6.01 11.74 22.81
N CYS A 242 -6.21 11.13 23.97
CA CYS A 242 -7.37 10.28 24.26
C CYS A 242 -8.48 11.05 24.97
N GLY A 243 -9.71 10.89 24.50
CA GLY A 243 -10.91 11.49 25.09
C GLY A 243 -11.91 10.45 25.57
N GLY A 244 -13.03 10.92 26.15
CA GLY A 244 -14.15 10.05 26.54
C GLY A 244 -15.06 9.64 25.36
N LYS A 245 -14.77 10.11 24.14
CA LYS A 245 -15.53 9.79 22.93
C LYS A 245 -14.71 8.85 22.06
N LEU A 246 -15.39 7.85 21.50
CA LEU A 246 -14.82 6.95 20.51
C LEU A 246 -14.44 7.76 19.24
N VAL A 247 -13.21 7.56 18.75
CA VAL A 247 -12.66 8.26 17.58
C VAL A 247 -12.73 7.37 16.34
N SER A 248 -12.41 6.09 16.48
CA SER A 248 -12.41 5.11 15.40
C SER A 248 -12.86 3.74 15.90
N LYS A 249 -13.46 2.95 15.02
CA LYS A 249 -13.86 1.56 15.29
C LYS A 249 -13.80 0.71 14.03
N ALA A 250 -14.06 -0.60 14.14
CA ALA A 250 -14.25 -1.45 12.98
C ALA A 250 -15.49 -1.02 12.15
N GLY A 251 -15.41 -1.15 10.83
CA GLY A 251 -16.50 -0.80 9.92
C GLY A 251 -16.05 -0.67 8.47
N VAL A 252 -16.92 -0.06 7.66
CA VAL A 252 -16.76 0.09 6.21
C VAL A 252 -16.96 1.54 5.81
N GLU A 253 -16.21 1.95 4.79
CA GLU A 253 -16.46 3.19 4.07
C GLU A 253 -16.67 2.89 2.59
N TYR A 254 -17.59 3.62 1.98
CA TYR A 254 -17.74 3.65 0.53
C TYR A 254 -18.14 5.06 0.09
N GLY A 255 -17.53 5.52 -0.99
CA GLY A 255 -17.86 6.81 -1.58
C GLY A 255 -16.89 7.16 -2.69
N VAL A 256 -16.64 8.46 -2.86
CA VAL A 256 -15.72 8.96 -3.89
C VAL A 256 -14.49 9.58 -3.24
N ALA A 257 -13.33 9.20 -3.74
CA ALA A 257 -12.02 9.69 -3.38
C ALA A 257 -11.40 10.51 -4.51
N GLY A 258 -10.53 11.44 -4.12
CA GLY A 258 -9.75 12.28 -5.01
C GLY A 258 -8.46 12.69 -4.33
N VAL A 259 -7.67 13.48 -5.06
CA VAL A 259 -6.49 14.16 -4.52
C VAL A 259 -6.61 15.66 -4.81
N SER A 260 -6.17 16.50 -3.87
CA SER A 260 -6.35 17.97 -3.96
C SER A 260 -5.06 18.75 -4.16
N GLU A 261 -3.95 18.22 -3.66
CA GLU A 261 -2.62 18.77 -3.76
C GLU A 261 -1.60 17.65 -3.63
N PHE A 262 -0.33 17.97 -3.86
CA PHE A 262 0.77 17.09 -3.55
C PHE A 262 1.97 17.89 -3.07
N ASP A 263 2.84 17.22 -2.35
CA ASP A 263 4.20 17.65 -2.06
C ASP A 263 5.15 16.47 -2.28
N THR A 264 6.41 16.59 -1.90
CA THR A 264 7.43 15.55 -2.08
C THR A 264 7.15 14.26 -1.28
N ARG A 265 6.24 14.28 -0.29
CA ARG A 265 5.83 13.08 0.48
C ARG A 265 4.68 12.32 -0.16
N GLY A 266 3.95 12.92 -1.11
CA GLY A 266 2.83 12.29 -1.80
C GLY A 266 1.65 13.23 -2.08
N PHE A 267 0.51 12.65 -2.41
CA PHE A 267 -0.74 13.34 -2.66
C PHE A 267 -1.55 13.53 -1.38
N LYS A 268 -2.23 14.67 -1.24
CA LYS A 268 -3.25 14.87 -0.20
C LYS A 268 -4.57 14.25 -0.65
N PHE A 269 -4.94 13.16 0.01
CA PHE A 269 -6.19 12.48 -0.20
C PHE A 269 -7.37 13.35 0.26
N VAL A 270 -8.45 13.33 -0.50
CA VAL A 270 -9.74 13.90 -0.13
C VAL A 270 -10.82 12.87 -0.45
N SER A 271 -11.78 12.69 0.44
CA SER A 271 -12.86 11.74 0.23
C SER A 271 -14.20 12.37 0.58
N LYS A 272 -15.25 11.82 -0.01
CA LYS A 272 -16.64 12.11 0.29
C LYS A 272 -17.35 10.77 0.48
N PRO A 273 -17.32 10.19 1.70
CA PRO A 273 -18.02 8.95 1.97
C PRO A 273 -19.53 9.15 1.81
N VAL A 274 -20.19 8.18 1.18
CA VAL A 274 -21.65 8.01 1.19
C VAL A 274 -22.05 7.03 2.29
N ILE A 275 -21.16 6.08 2.59
CA ILE A 275 -21.23 5.16 3.72
C ILE A 275 -19.96 5.35 4.53
N ASP A 276 -20.11 5.48 5.84
CA ASP A 276 -19.04 5.55 6.82
C ASP A 276 -19.61 4.97 8.13
N THR A 277 -19.14 3.78 8.49
CA THR A 277 -19.54 3.12 9.74
C THR A 277 -18.39 3.03 10.75
N ASN A 278 -17.19 3.52 10.40
CA ASN A 278 -15.95 3.37 11.17
C ASN A 278 -15.46 4.69 11.81
N LEU A 279 -16.25 5.77 11.71
CA LEU A 279 -16.02 7.09 12.31
C LEU A 279 -14.85 7.82 11.64
N GLN A 280 -13.67 7.87 12.27
CA GLN A 280 -12.48 8.51 11.69
C GLN A 280 -11.42 7.50 11.23
N ALA A 281 -11.70 6.20 11.30
CA ALA A 281 -10.81 5.20 10.71
C ALA A 281 -10.80 5.35 9.17
N GLY A 282 -9.91 4.66 8.47
CA GLY A 282 -9.94 4.63 7.01
C GLY A 282 -9.61 5.96 6.33
N LEU A 283 -10.42 6.32 5.33
CA LEU A 283 -10.16 7.37 4.35
C LEU A 283 -11.15 8.54 4.44
N SER A 284 -12.16 8.48 5.30
CA SER A 284 -13.18 9.53 5.52
C SER A 284 -12.63 10.80 6.15
N ASN A 285 -11.63 10.68 7.03
CA ASN A 285 -11.14 11.78 7.86
C ASN A 285 -9.60 11.94 7.84
N PRO A 286 -8.95 12.02 6.65
CA PRO A 286 -7.50 12.20 6.60
C PRO A 286 -7.11 13.57 7.18
N ARG A 287 -6.11 13.59 8.06
CA ARG A 287 -5.55 14.84 8.60
C ARG A 287 -4.94 15.68 7.48
N ALA A 288 -4.92 17.01 7.65
CA ALA A 288 -4.37 17.92 6.65
C ALA A 288 -2.90 17.65 6.28
N THR A 289 -2.14 17.06 7.21
CA THR A 289 -0.72 16.71 7.10
C THR A 289 -0.47 15.39 6.39
N VAL A 290 -1.49 14.54 6.22
CA VAL A 290 -1.38 13.23 5.58
C VAL A 290 -1.06 13.38 4.09
N ARG A 291 -0.11 12.56 3.63
CA ARG A 291 0.21 12.37 2.21
C ARG A 291 0.27 10.89 1.90
N VAL A 292 -0.28 10.51 0.74
CA VAL A 292 -0.30 9.15 0.25
C VAL A 292 0.40 9.06 -1.10
N ARG A 293 1.22 8.04 -1.27
CA ARG A 293 1.86 7.69 -2.55
C ARG A 293 2.05 6.19 -2.64
N THR A 294 2.52 5.70 -3.78
CA THR A 294 2.89 4.30 -3.95
C THR A 294 4.23 4.18 -4.68
N ASP A 295 5.03 3.21 -4.26
CA ASP A 295 6.26 2.78 -4.95
C ASP A 295 6.02 1.54 -5.83
N GLY A 296 4.75 1.17 -6.03
CA GLY A 296 4.27 0.01 -6.77
C GLY A 296 4.25 -1.29 -5.95
N SER A 297 4.90 -1.34 -4.79
CA SER A 297 4.84 -2.51 -3.87
C SER A 297 3.98 -2.21 -2.65
N ASP A 298 4.12 -0.99 -2.11
CA ASP A 298 3.32 -0.49 -1.01
C ASP A 298 2.57 0.80 -1.39
N LEU A 299 1.43 1.02 -0.75
CA LEU A 299 0.89 2.34 -0.50
C LEU A 299 1.47 2.86 0.81
N ILE A 300 2.05 4.05 0.73
CA ILE A 300 2.77 4.71 1.82
C ILE A 300 1.93 5.89 2.28
N ASN A 301 1.47 5.81 3.53
CA ASN A 301 0.76 6.88 4.21
C ASN A 301 1.73 7.59 5.16
N SER A 302 2.07 8.84 4.85
CA SER A 302 3.00 9.70 5.58
C SER A 302 2.25 10.80 6.31
N ASP A 303 2.35 10.85 7.63
CA ASP A 303 1.73 11.88 8.46
C ASP A 303 2.78 12.63 9.31
N ILE A 304 2.49 13.88 9.63
CA ILE A 304 3.26 14.68 10.59
C ILE A 304 2.55 14.59 11.93
N VAL A 305 3.18 13.91 12.88
CA VAL A 305 2.65 13.64 14.21
C VAL A 305 3.46 14.37 15.28
N THR A 306 2.82 14.72 16.38
CA THR A 306 3.52 15.27 17.54
C THR A 306 4.31 14.16 18.24
N VAL A 307 5.60 14.40 18.49
CA VAL A 307 6.43 13.49 19.26
C VAL A 307 5.91 13.47 20.69
N GLN A 308 5.48 12.29 21.16
CA GLN A 308 5.07 12.12 22.54
C GLN A 308 6.29 12.36 23.45
N ARG A 309 6.15 13.29 24.39
CA ARG A 309 7.20 13.53 25.37
C ARG A 309 7.24 12.36 26.35
N GLU A 310 8.43 11.85 26.64
CA GLU A 310 8.59 10.86 27.68
C GLU A 310 8.00 11.40 28.99
N LYS A 311 7.04 10.66 29.57
CA LYS A 311 6.61 10.97 30.94
C LYS A 311 7.83 10.76 31.82
N LYS A 312 8.34 11.82 32.47
CA LYS A 312 9.26 11.66 33.60
C LYS A 312 8.54 10.73 34.58
N GLN A 313 9.04 9.51 34.72
CA GLN A 313 8.51 8.53 35.65
C GLN A 313 8.61 9.17 37.04
N ALA A 314 7.51 9.22 37.79
CA ALA A 314 7.57 9.69 39.17
C ALA A 314 8.59 8.81 39.90
N SER A 315 9.52 9.44 40.64
CA SER A 315 10.44 8.71 41.50
C SER A 315 9.63 7.78 42.41
N LEU A 316 10.11 6.56 42.66
CA LEU A 316 9.49 5.61 43.60
C LEU A 316 9.26 6.26 44.99
N PHE A 317 10.06 7.27 45.35
CA PHE A 317 9.87 8.10 46.55
C PHE A 317 8.66 9.05 46.47
N GLY A 318 8.24 9.51 45.29
CA GLY A 318 7.07 10.39 45.13
C GLY A 318 5.75 9.64 45.24
N GLU A 319 5.68 8.40 44.73
CA GLU A 319 4.49 7.55 44.85
C GLU A 319 4.26 7.06 46.29
N LEU A 320 5.32 6.74 47.04
CA LEU A 320 5.23 6.20 48.40
C LEU A 320 4.79 7.24 49.46
N PHE A 321 5.03 8.53 49.20
CA PHE A 321 4.77 9.61 50.16
C PHE A 321 3.63 10.55 49.74
N HIS A 322 2.88 10.23 48.67
CA HIS A 322 1.86 11.11 48.07
C HIS A 322 2.35 12.56 47.85
N ILE A 323 3.66 12.75 47.66
CA ILE A 323 4.20 14.05 47.28
C ILE A 323 3.95 14.14 45.78
N ALA A 324 2.79 14.71 45.42
CA ALA A 324 2.50 15.09 44.05
C ALA A 324 3.52 16.16 43.65
N GLY A 325 4.68 15.73 43.14
CA GLY A 325 5.55 16.61 42.38
C GLY A 325 4.70 17.20 41.26
N THR A 326 4.58 18.53 41.23
CA THR A 326 3.92 19.24 40.14
C THR A 326 4.45 18.66 38.83
N LEU A 327 3.54 18.08 38.03
CA LEU A 327 3.83 17.78 36.62
C LEU A 327 4.34 19.10 36.04
N GLU A 328 5.62 19.15 35.67
CA GLU A 328 6.17 20.26 34.91
C GLU A 328 5.48 20.23 33.54
N ILE A 329 4.33 20.90 33.44
CA ILE A 329 3.76 21.29 32.17
C ILE A 329 4.77 22.28 31.62
N SER A 330 5.45 21.91 30.53
CA SER A 330 6.40 22.81 29.89
C SER A 330 5.75 24.17 29.66
N SER A 331 6.52 25.23 29.82
CA SER A 331 6.07 26.57 29.45
C SER A 331 5.46 26.55 28.05
N GLU A 332 4.34 27.25 27.85
CA GLU A 332 3.64 27.43 26.56
C GLU A 332 4.55 27.93 25.41
N LYS A 333 5.79 28.31 25.70
CA LYS A 333 6.79 28.88 24.78
C LYS A 333 7.69 27.86 24.09
N GLU A 334 7.67 26.58 24.46
CA GLU A 334 8.53 25.58 23.83
C GLU A 334 7.86 25.02 22.56
N PRO A 335 8.51 25.04 21.38
CA PRO A 335 7.90 24.58 20.15
C PRO A 335 7.53 23.09 20.25
N ILE A 336 6.34 22.75 19.77
CA ILE A 336 5.87 21.35 19.70
C ILE A 336 6.76 20.61 18.72
N LYS A 337 7.49 19.59 19.21
CA LYS A 337 8.32 18.74 18.38
C LYS A 337 7.44 17.80 17.57
N THR A 338 7.66 17.75 16.26
CA THR A 338 6.95 16.85 15.34
C THR A 338 7.92 15.88 14.65
N GLU A 339 7.39 14.78 14.16
CA GLU A 339 8.11 13.81 13.34
C GLU A 339 7.25 13.34 12.17
N ILE A 340 7.89 12.82 11.12
CA ILE A 340 7.21 12.15 10.02
C ILE A 340 7.06 10.68 10.40
N LYS A 341 5.83 10.19 10.40
CA LYS A 341 5.50 8.79 10.63
C LYS A 341 4.90 8.19 9.37
N GLU A 342 5.56 7.17 8.83
CA GLU A 342 5.02 6.38 7.72
C GLU A 342 4.31 5.13 8.24
N SER A 343 3.16 4.82 7.63
CA SER A 343 2.51 3.53 7.69
C SER A 343 2.34 2.97 6.28
N ARG A 344 2.45 1.66 6.14
CA ARG A 344 2.48 0.98 4.84
C ARG A 344 1.35 -0.01 4.72
N TYR A 345 0.80 -0.08 3.53
CA TYR A 345 -0.16 -1.08 3.09
C TYR A 345 0.47 -1.80 1.91
N SER A 346 0.64 -3.10 2.02
CA SER A 346 1.20 -3.89 0.93
C SER A 346 0.12 -4.20 -0.10
N ALA A 347 0.51 -4.43 -1.35
CA ALA A 347 -0.41 -4.97 -2.34
C ALA A 347 -0.96 -6.32 -1.86
N MET A 348 -2.28 -6.54 -2.04
CA MET A 348 -2.96 -7.78 -1.69
C MET A 348 -2.29 -8.97 -2.40
N GLU A 349 -2.02 -10.04 -1.64
CA GLU A 349 -1.47 -11.25 -2.24
C GLU A 349 -2.44 -11.86 -3.25
N ASN A 350 -1.92 -12.47 -4.31
CA ASN A 350 -2.72 -13.15 -5.31
C ASN A 350 -2.14 -14.53 -5.60
N GLU A 351 -2.90 -15.59 -5.30
CA GLU A 351 -2.55 -16.96 -5.68
C GLU A 351 -3.49 -17.44 -6.80
N PRO A 352 -3.08 -17.42 -8.09
CA PRO A 352 -3.99 -17.69 -9.21
C PRO A 352 -4.65 -19.07 -9.19
N LYS A 353 -3.99 -20.07 -8.56
CA LYS A 353 -4.47 -21.45 -8.45
C LYS A 353 -5.09 -21.78 -7.09
N GLY A 354 -5.18 -20.80 -6.20
CA GLY A 354 -5.68 -20.96 -4.84
C GLY A 354 -6.72 -19.90 -4.47
N ILE A 355 -7.16 -19.94 -3.22
CA ILE A 355 -8.18 -19.03 -2.70
C ILE A 355 -7.60 -17.67 -2.28
N ILE A 356 -6.30 -17.61 -1.97
CA ILE A 356 -5.62 -16.39 -1.51
C ILE A 356 -5.78 -15.28 -2.56
N GLY A 357 -6.30 -14.14 -2.12
CA GLY A 357 -6.68 -13.04 -2.98
C GLY A 357 -7.94 -12.32 -2.54
N THR A 358 -8.31 -11.29 -3.30
CA THR A 358 -9.56 -10.57 -3.14
C THR A 358 -10.57 -11.04 -4.18
N TRP A 359 -11.78 -11.32 -3.72
CA TRP A 359 -12.90 -11.79 -4.50
C TRP A 359 -14.10 -10.86 -4.29
N ALA A 360 -14.76 -10.46 -5.36
CA ALA A 360 -15.93 -9.59 -5.29
C ALA A 360 -17.16 -10.32 -5.84
N ALA A 361 -18.34 -10.06 -5.27
CA ALA A 361 -19.60 -10.57 -5.79
C ALA A 361 -20.00 -9.91 -7.13
N ASP A 362 -19.44 -8.74 -7.43
CA ASP A 362 -19.54 -8.07 -8.72
C ASP A 362 -18.13 -7.74 -9.25
N GLN A 363 -17.88 -8.03 -10.52
CA GLN A 363 -16.57 -7.85 -11.13
C GLN A 363 -16.16 -6.38 -11.29
N THR A 364 -17.12 -5.50 -11.58
CA THR A 364 -16.85 -4.10 -11.96
C THR A 364 -17.31 -3.11 -10.90
N ASN A 365 -18.42 -3.41 -10.21
CA ASN A 365 -18.97 -2.53 -9.20
C ASN A 365 -18.12 -2.60 -7.90
N ILE A 366 -17.67 -1.44 -7.42
CA ILE A 366 -16.97 -1.33 -6.13
C ILE A 366 -17.94 -1.46 -4.95
N LYS A 367 -19.20 -1.02 -5.11
CA LYS A 367 -20.24 -1.14 -4.10
C LYS A 367 -20.83 -2.55 -4.08
N THR A 368 -20.00 -3.52 -3.74
CA THR A 368 -20.36 -4.94 -3.68
C THR A 368 -19.65 -5.63 -2.53
N GLN A 369 -20.25 -6.73 -2.05
CA GLN A 369 -19.63 -7.54 -1.01
C GLN A 369 -18.29 -8.09 -1.55
N THR A 370 -17.23 -7.83 -0.79
CA THR A 370 -15.86 -8.16 -1.17
C THR A 370 -15.22 -8.99 -0.07
N TYR A 371 -14.54 -10.07 -0.46
CA TYR A 371 -13.96 -11.08 0.42
C TYR A 371 -12.46 -11.13 0.22
N PHE A 372 -11.71 -11.16 1.32
CA PHE A 372 -10.26 -11.16 1.34
C PHE A 372 -9.80 -12.42 2.06
N PHE A 373 -9.04 -13.27 1.36
CA PHE A 373 -8.39 -14.44 1.93
C PHE A 373 -6.90 -14.18 2.01
N PHE A 374 -6.39 -13.94 3.22
CA PHE A 374 -4.99 -13.64 3.47
C PHE A 374 -4.16 -14.91 3.59
N SER A 375 -2.86 -14.83 3.25
CA SER A 375 -1.94 -15.98 3.31
C SER A 375 -1.70 -16.52 4.72
N ASN A 376 -1.94 -15.70 5.75
CA ASN A 376 -1.82 -16.07 7.16
C ASN A 376 -3.04 -16.81 7.74
N GLY A 377 -3.99 -17.24 6.90
CA GLY A 377 -5.20 -17.93 7.33
C GLY A 377 -6.29 -17.02 7.91
N LYS A 378 -6.18 -15.69 7.69
CA LYS A 378 -7.23 -14.74 8.04
C LYS A 378 -8.16 -14.43 6.88
N PHE A 379 -9.40 -14.17 7.23
CA PHE A 379 -10.48 -13.83 6.32
C PHE A 379 -11.04 -12.48 6.72
N MET A 380 -11.33 -11.63 5.73
CA MET A 380 -12.14 -10.43 5.91
C MET A 380 -13.26 -10.39 4.88
N MET A 381 -14.46 -10.02 5.31
CA MET A 381 -15.53 -9.57 4.44
C MET A 381 -15.71 -8.07 4.62
N VAL A 382 -15.92 -7.36 3.52
CA VAL A 382 -16.33 -5.95 3.51
C VAL A 382 -17.61 -5.83 2.71
N ASP A 383 -18.67 -5.37 3.35
CA ASP A 383 -20.00 -5.25 2.77
C ASP A 383 -20.48 -3.79 2.82
N PRO A 384 -20.41 -3.04 1.70
CA PRO A 384 -20.92 -1.68 1.61
C PRO A 384 -22.43 -1.61 1.34
N VAL A 385 -23.16 -2.74 1.36
CA VAL A 385 -24.60 -2.77 1.08
C VAL A 385 -25.38 -3.19 2.31
N GLY A 386 -24.93 -4.26 2.99
CA GLY A 386 -25.71 -4.95 4.00
C GLY A 386 -26.88 -5.73 3.38
N ASN A 387 -27.89 -6.08 4.19
CA ASN A 387 -29.15 -6.65 3.74
C ASN A 387 -30.21 -5.54 3.60
N PRO A 388 -30.61 -5.15 2.37
CA PRO A 388 -31.59 -4.09 2.17
C PRO A 388 -32.96 -4.39 2.78
N GLU A 389 -33.34 -5.67 2.89
CA GLU A 389 -34.62 -6.10 3.47
C GLU A 389 -34.64 -5.95 5.00
N HIS A 390 -33.47 -5.85 5.62
CA HIS A 390 -33.29 -5.74 7.08
C HIS A 390 -32.31 -4.62 7.45
N ALA A 391 -32.33 -3.51 6.72
CA ALA A 391 -31.32 -2.44 6.80
C ALA A 391 -31.13 -1.84 8.20
N GLU A 392 -32.13 -1.90 9.08
CA GLU A 392 -32.05 -1.39 10.46
C GLU A 392 -31.10 -2.21 11.36
N ASN A 393 -30.98 -3.52 11.10
CA ASN A 393 -30.16 -4.43 11.90
C ASN A 393 -29.03 -5.08 11.12
N CYS A 394 -29.03 -4.98 9.79
CA CYS A 394 -28.13 -5.68 8.89
C CYS A 394 -27.48 -4.71 7.88
N GLY A 395 -27.07 -3.53 8.35
CA GLY A 395 -26.47 -2.49 7.50
C GLY A 395 -25.07 -2.85 7.00
N PRO A 396 -24.40 -1.91 6.30
CA PRO A 396 -23.01 -2.08 5.87
C PRO A 396 -22.07 -2.44 7.02
N GLY A 397 -21.10 -3.32 6.77
CA GLY A 397 -20.22 -3.81 7.83
C GLY A 397 -19.04 -4.64 7.34
N VAL A 398 -18.30 -5.17 8.31
CA VAL A 398 -17.19 -6.09 8.08
C VAL A 398 -17.32 -7.33 8.96
N GLU A 399 -16.78 -8.44 8.46
CA GLU A 399 -16.46 -9.61 9.25
C GLU A 399 -14.95 -9.85 9.18
N PHE A 400 -14.32 -10.24 10.28
CA PHE A 400 -12.92 -10.65 10.30
C PHE A 400 -12.74 -11.88 11.18
N ALA A 401 -12.22 -12.95 10.58
CA ALA A 401 -12.19 -14.28 11.17
C ALA A 401 -10.97 -15.08 10.71
N SER A 402 -10.86 -16.32 11.15
CA SER A 402 -9.87 -17.28 10.63
C SER A 402 -10.55 -18.22 9.65
N TYR A 403 -9.83 -18.64 8.60
CA TYR A 403 -10.32 -19.61 7.64
C TYR A 403 -9.39 -20.81 7.49
N THR A 404 -9.96 -21.92 7.02
CA THR A 404 -9.25 -23.10 6.54
C THR A 404 -9.84 -23.49 5.19
N TYR A 405 -8.98 -23.88 4.25
CA TYR A 405 -9.40 -24.30 2.92
C TYR A 405 -8.63 -25.55 2.50
N ASP A 406 -9.35 -26.59 2.11
CA ASP A 406 -8.79 -27.81 1.53
C ASP A 406 -9.02 -27.82 0.01
N ALA A 407 -7.95 -27.66 -0.76
CA ALA A 407 -8.05 -27.56 -2.21
C ALA A 407 -8.49 -28.87 -2.90
N GLY A 408 -8.37 -30.03 -2.23
CA GLY A 408 -8.80 -31.32 -2.79
C GLY A 408 -10.33 -31.46 -2.75
N SER A 409 -10.87 -31.41 -1.55
CA SER A 409 -12.30 -31.52 -1.22
C SER A 409 -13.10 -30.23 -1.47
N LYS A 410 -12.42 -29.10 -1.69
CA LYS A 410 -13.01 -27.75 -1.80
C LYS A 410 -13.66 -27.25 -0.51
N ALA A 411 -13.48 -27.94 0.60
CA ALA A 411 -14.05 -27.58 1.88
C ALA A 411 -13.48 -26.24 2.37
N LEU A 412 -14.39 -25.31 2.71
CA LEU A 412 -14.05 -24.02 3.29
C LEU A 412 -14.72 -23.91 4.65
N SER A 413 -13.95 -23.56 5.68
CA SER A 413 -14.49 -23.24 7.01
C SER A 413 -13.99 -21.88 7.45
N ILE A 414 -14.91 -21.02 7.92
CA ILE A 414 -14.61 -19.70 8.49
C ILE A 414 -15.14 -19.70 9.93
N LYS A 415 -14.28 -19.41 10.89
CA LYS A 415 -14.57 -19.48 12.34
C LYS A 415 -13.75 -18.46 13.13
N GLY A 416 -14.17 -18.22 14.37
CA GLY A 416 -13.45 -17.33 15.28
C GLY A 416 -13.52 -15.87 14.84
N PHE A 417 -14.74 -15.38 14.61
CA PHE A 417 -15.03 -14.00 14.27
C PHE A 417 -14.53 -13.09 15.38
N THR A 418 -13.50 -12.32 15.08
CA THR A 418 -12.92 -11.29 15.97
C THR A 418 -13.68 -9.98 15.84
N TYR A 419 -14.13 -9.68 14.61
CA TYR A 419 -15.02 -8.56 14.33
C TYR A 419 -16.19 -9.06 13.49
N ASP A 420 -17.39 -8.63 13.86
CA ASP A 420 -18.63 -8.74 13.11
C ASP A 420 -19.44 -7.49 13.48
N THR A 421 -19.52 -6.52 12.57
CA THR A 421 -20.03 -5.18 12.90
C THR A 421 -21.52 -5.01 12.62
N ASN A 422 -22.13 -5.91 11.85
CA ASN A 422 -23.54 -5.83 11.51
C ASN A 422 -24.33 -7.07 11.95
N GLY A 423 -23.67 -8.14 12.41
CA GLY A 423 -24.27 -9.30 13.09
C GLY A 423 -25.20 -10.14 12.23
N CYS A 424 -25.47 -9.73 10.99
CA CYS A 424 -26.59 -10.20 10.21
C CYS A 424 -26.33 -10.32 8.70
N ALA A 425 -25.07 -10.18 8.28
CA ALA A 425 -24.68 -10.42 6.91
C ALA A 425 -23.27 -11.03 6.87
N GLY A 426 -23.16 -12.17 6.19
CA GLY A 426 -21.88 -12.85 5.98
C GLY A 426 -21.88 -14.30 6.47
N PHE A 427 -20.73 -14.75 6.96
CA PHE A 427 -20.49 -16.13 7.37
C PHE A 427 -20.68 -16.37 8.87
N SER A 428 -20.81 -15.32 9.69
CA SER A 428 -21.08 -15.48 11.12
C SER A 428 -22.43 -16.16 11.38
N GLU A 429 -23.41 -15.89 10.53
CA GLU A 429 -24.75 -16.50 10.60
C GLU A 429 -24.86 -17.81 9.81
N THR A 430 -24.46 -17.77 8.53
CA THR A 430 -24.77 -18.85 7.57
C THR A 430 -23.66 -19.89 7.47
N GLY A 431 -22.46 -19.57 7.96
CA GLY A 431 -21.27 -20.40 7.81
C GLY A 431 -20.81 -20.59 6.36
N ALA A 432 -19.54 -20.95 6.18
CA ALA A 432 -19.02 -21.40 4.89
C ALA A 432 -19.11 -22.93 4.78
N SER A 433 -19.30 -23.42 3.55
CA SER A 433 -19.32 -24.85 3.21
C SER A 433 -18.20 -25.21 2.22
N SER A 434 -18.19 -24.57 1.06
CA SER A 434 -17.18 -24.86 0.03
C SER A 434 -16.79 -23.64 -0.80
N PHE A 435 -15.58 -23.67 -1.35
CA PHE A 435 -15.10 -22.70 -2.32
C PHE A 435 -14.63 -23.43 -3.58
N ASN A 436 -15.38 -23.28 -4.67
CA ASN A 436 -15.14 -23.98 -5.92
C ASN A 436 -14.49 -23.02 -6.92
N LEU A 437 -13.15 -23.06 -6.99
CA LEU A 437 -12.36 -22.29 -7.95
C LEU A 437 -12.52 -22.88 -9.37
N ASN A 438 -12.86 -22.05 -10.35
CA ASN A 438 -12.93 -22.47 -11.74
C ASN A 438 -11.52 -22.58 -12.36
N ALA A 439 -11.42 -23.33 -13.46
CA ALA A 439 -10.14 -23.58 -14.13
C ALA A 439 -9.46 -22.32 -14.67
N ASP A 440 -10.20 -21.22 -14.86
CA ASP A 440 -9.67 -19.92 -15.25
C ASP A 440 -8.88 -19.21 -14.14
N GLY A 441 -8.99 -19.68 -12.89
CA GLY A 441 -8.40 -19.06 -11.71
C GLY A 441 -9.05 -17.73 -11.29
N ASN A 442 -9.99 -17.20 -12.06
CA ASN A 442 -10.54 -15.84 -11.93
C ASN A 442 -12.00 -15.83 -11.49
N THR A 443 -12.70 -16.95 -11.58
CA THR A 443 -14.08 -17.08 -11.13
C THR A 443 -14.21 -18.23 -10.14
N ALA A 444 -15.13 -18.10 -9.19
CA ALA A 444 -15.40 -19.13 -8.21
C ALA A 444 -16.88 -19.15 -7.81
N THR A 445 -17.32 -20.28 -7.29
CA THR A 445 -18.60 -20.41 -6.59
C THR A 445 -18.36 -20.71 -5.13
N LEU A 446 -18.78 -19.80 -4.26
CA LEU A 446 -18.77 -19.99 -2.82
C LEU A 446 -20.14 -20.50 -2.38
N GLU A 447 -20.15 -21.61 -1.64
CA GLU A 447 -21.37 -22.19 -1.07
C GLU A 447 -21.37 -22.02 0.46
N LYS A 448 -22.51 -21.56 1.00
CA LYS A 448 -22.79 -21.42 2.43
C LYS A 448 -23.43 -22.69 3.00
N GLN A 449 -23.52 -22.83 4.32
CA GLN A 449 -24.08 -24.06 4.93
C GLN A 449 -25.59 -24.20 4.72
N ASP A 450 -26.29 -23.08 4.51
CA ASP A 450 -27.69 -23.03 4.09
C ASP A 450 -27.91 -23.41 2.61
N LYS A 451 -26.83 -23.78 1.89
CA LYS A 451 -26.77 -24.14 0.47
C LYS A 451 -26.96 -22.97 -0.49
N SER A 452 -27.05 -21.74 0.01
CA SER A 452 -27.00 -20.56 -0.85
C SER A 452 -25.61 -20.43 -1.50
N LYS A 453 -25.59 -19.88 -2.72
CA LYS A 453 -24.40 -19.80 -3.57
C LYS A 453 -24.13 -18.37 -3.98
N ILE A 454 -22.85 -18.01 -4.01
CA ILE A 454 -22.37 -16.70 -4.41
C ILE A 454 -21.36 -16.90 -5.54
N SER A 455 -21.60 -16.24 -6.67
CA SER A 455 -20.63 -16.11 -7.74
C SER A 455 -19.60 -15.07 -7.37
N LEU A 456 -18.32 -15.43 -7.49
CA LEU A 456 -17.21 -14.56 -7.10
C LEU A 456 -16.26 -14.34 -8.28
N TYR A 457 -15.75 -13.13 -8.37
CA TYR A 457 -14.77 -12.68 -9.35
C TYR A 457 -13.50 -12.26 -8.63
N ARG A 458 -12.36 -12.82 -9.02
CA ARG A 458 -11.07 -12.38 -8.51
C ARG A 458 -10.79 -10.96 -8.99
N VAL A 459 -10.48 -10.08 -8.05
CA VAL A 459 -10.19 -8.66 -8.32
C VAL A 459 -8.77 -8.24 -7.88
N SER A 460 -8.08 -9.05 -7.08
CA SER A 460 -6.63 -8.93 -6.90
C SER A 460 -5.88 -9.41 -8.14
N LYS A 461 -4.77 -8.77 -8.49
CA LYS A 461 -3.98 -9.05 -9.69
C LYS A 461 -2.59 -9.53 -9.34
#